data_AF-A0A8D6U8K0-F1
#
_entry.id   AF-A0A8D6U8K0-F1
#
_cell.length_a   1.000
_cell.length_b   1.000
_cell.length_c   1.000
_cell.angle_alpha   90.00
_cell.angle_beta   90.00
_cell.angle_gamma   90.00
#
_symmetry.space_group_name_H-M   'P 1'
#
loop_
_entity.id
_entity.type
_entity.pdbx_description
1 polymer ?
#
loop_
_entity_poly.entity_id
_entity_poly.type
_entity_poly.pdbx_seq_one_letter_code
_entity_poly.pdbx_strand_id
1 'polypeptide(L)'
;MKQHHEDQPLIIVAGGIGITPFISIAQMAVERQQTVTFLYSTKHEKDAIYLDELTKFNQSDICFKHQVGRFSDTQIVDIMQKNGIYLLAGPHAMTKYWRNFLKNRGVADSSIYFESFEW
;
A
#
# COMPACT_ATOMS: atom_id res chain seq x y z
N MET A 1 -22.86 -6.33 14.85
CA MET A 1 -22.26 -5.02 14.57
C MET A 1 -21.58 -5.10 13.22
N LYS A 2 -22.16 -4.49 12.18
CA LYS A 2 -21.52 -4.37 10.85
C LYS A 2 -20.56 -3.19 10.94
N GLN A 3 -19.26 -3.43 10.85
CA GLN A 3 -18.28 -2.35 10.77
C GLN A 3 -18.37 -1.73 9.35
N HIS A 4 -18.59 -0.41 9.31
CA HIS A 4 -18.75 0.41 8.10
C HIS A 4 -17.42 0.61 7.33
N HIS A 5 -16.77 -0.47 6.89
CA HIS A 5 -15.53 -0.39 6.11
C HIS A 5 -15.77 -0.27 4.59
N GLU A 6 -17.01 -0.39 4.12
CA GLU A 6 -17.35 -0.41 2.68
C GLU A 6 -17.00 0.93 1.96
N ASP A 7 -16.87 2.04 2.69
CA ASP A 7 -16.53 3.36 2.10
C ASP A 7 -15.06 3.81 2.29
N GLN A 8 -14.22 3.01 2.98
CA GLN A 8 -12.83 3.41 3.23
C GLN A 8 -11.90 2.85 2.15
N PRO A 9 -11.12 3.68 1.44
CA PRO A 9 -10.17 3.16 0.46
C PRO A 9 -9.02 2.42 1.15
N LEU A 10 -8.49 1.39 0.49
CA LEU A 10 -7.28 0.68 0.90
C LEU A 10 -6.07 1.27 0.18
N ILE A 11 -5.08 1.70 0.95
CA ILE A 11 -3.80 2.19 0.43
C ILE A 11 -2.69 1.28 0.92
N ILE A 12 -2.10 0.54 -0.01
CA ILE A 12 -0.97 -0.37 0.25
C ILE A 12 0.32 0.33 -0.15
N VAL A 13 1.29 0.38 0.76
CA VAL A 13 2.65 0.86 0.48
C VAL A 13 3.64 -0.25 0.78
N ALA A 14 4.13 -0.88 -0.28
CA ALA A 14 5.00 -2.04 -0.20
C ALA A 14 6.42 -1.72 -0.69
N GLY A 15 7.41 -2.40 -0.09
CA GLY A 15 8.81 -2.31 -0.48
C GLY A 15 9.53 -3.65 -0.31
N GLY A 16 10.24 -4.08 -1.36
CA GLY A 16 11.00 -5.33 -1.36
C GLY A 16 10.14 -6.59 -1.56
N ILE A 17 10.72 -7.75 -1.28
CA ILE A 17 10.14 -9.07 -1.62
C ILE A 17 8.87 -9.45 -0.84
N GLY A 18 8.57 -8.74 0.26
CA GLY A 18 7.42 -9.02 1.12
C GLY A 18 6.06 -8.66 0.52
N ILE A 19 5.95 -8.46 -0.80
CA ILE A 19 4.72 -8.00 -1.46
C ILE A 19 3.66 -9.10 -1.62
N THR A 20 4.03 -10.37 -1.62
CA THR A 20 3.15 -11.51 -1.94
C THR A 20 1.82 -11.53 -1.18
N PRO A 21 1.76 -11.42 0.17
CA PRO A 21 0.47 -11.44 0.87
C PRO A 21 -0.41 -10.22 0.53
N PHE A 22 0.21 -9.12 0.12
CA PHE A 22 -0.50 -7.88 -0.23
C PHE A 22 -1.18 -7.94 -1.60
N ILE A 23 -0.71 -8.79 -2.51
CA ILE A 23 -1.37 -9.07 -3.79
C ILE A 23 -2.75 -9.67 -3.54
N SER A 24 -2.83 -10.71 -2.70
CA SER A 24 -4.10 -11.36 -2.37
C SER A 24 -5.04 -10.42 -1.60
N ILE A 25 -4.51 -9.60 -0.68
CA ILE A 25 -5.32 -8.60 0.03
C ILE A 25 -5.90 -7.56 -0.94
N ALA A 26 -5.10 -7.07 -1.89
CA ALA A 26 -5.56 -6.13 -2.91
C ALA A 26 -6.69 -6.72 -3.77
N GLN A 27 -6.55 -7.99 -4.19
CA GLN A 27 -7.58 -8.72 -4.95
C GLN A 27 -8.88 -8.84 -4.15
N MET A 28 -8.79 -9.28 -2.89
CA MET A 28 -9.96 -9.40 -2.02
C MET A 28 -10.66 -8.06 -1.77
N ALA A 29 -9.91 -6.95 -1.68
CA ALA A 29 -10.48 -5.62 -1.53
C ALA A 29 -11.22 -5.17 -2.81
N VAL A 30 -10.63 -5.42 -3.98
CA VAL A 30 -11.29 -5.19 -5.28
C VAL A 30 -12.58 -5.99 -5.42
N GLU A 31 -12.57 -7.28 -5.07
CA GLU A 31 -13.78 -8.13 -5.10
C GLU A 31 -14.89 -7.61 -4.17
N ARG A 32 -14.52 -6.92 -3.10
CA ARG A 32 -15.44 -6.25 -2.17
C ARG A 32 -15.82 -4.83 -2.60
N GLN A 33 -15.47 -4.43 -3.83
CA GLN A 33 -15.75 -3.12 -4.41
C GLN A 33 -15.10 -1.96 -3.64
N GLN A 34 -14.03 -2.23 -2.89
CA GLN A 34 -13.26 -1.22 -2.19
C GLN A 34 -12.27 -0.58 -3.16
N THR A 35 -12.15 0.75 -3.14
CA THR A 35 -11.10 1.43 -3.92
C THR A 35 -9.72 1.07 -3.39
N VAL A 36 -8.84 0.56 -4.26
CA VAL A 36 -7.47 0.18 -3.89
C VAL A 36 -6.45 1.07 -4.59
N THR A 37 -5.47 1.57 -3.83
CA THR A 37 -4.22 2.13 -4.37
C THR A 37 -3.06 1.28 -3.87
N PHE A 38 -2.24 0.78 -4.78
CA PHE A 38 -1.11 -0.10 -4.46
C PHE A 38 0.18 0.51 -4.98
N LEU A 39 0.98 1.02 -4.05
CA LEU A 39 2.30 1.55 -4.30
C LEU A 39 3.37 0.50 -3.99
N TYR A 40 4.17 0.13 -4.98
CA TYR A 40 5.27 -0.83 -4.83
C TYR A 40 6.61 -0.17 -5.16
N SER A 41 7.56 -0.27 -4.24
CA SER A 41 8.93 0.22 -4.43
C SER A 41 9.95 -0.93 -4.39
N THR A 42 10.89 -0.93 -5.34
CA THR A 42 12.01 -1.88 -5.35
C THR A 42 13.35 -1.18 -5.27
N LYS A 43 14.39 -1.90 -4.84
CA LYS A 43 15.76 -1.34 -4.81
C LYS A 43 16.36 -1.30 -6.23
N HIS A 44 16.10 -2.34 -7.00
CA HIS A 44 16.50 -2.46 -8.40
C HIS A 44 15.33 -2.93 -9.26
N GLU A 45 15.38 -2.66 -10.57
CA GLU A 45 14.35 -3.14 -11.53
C GLU A 45 14.20 -4.66 -11.48
N LYS A 46 15.33 -5.39 -11.41
CA LYS A 46 15.34 -6.85 -11.36
C LYS A 46 14.62 -7.45 -10.14
N ASP A 47 14.41 -6.66 -9.08
CA ASP A 47 13.72 -7.11 -7.87
C ASP A 47 12.20 -7.04 -8.03
N ALA A 48 11.70 -6.46 -9.12
CA ALA A 48 10.29 -6.29 -9.42
C ALA A 48 9.67 -7.57 -10.05
N ILE A 49 9.95 -8.72 -9.43
CA ILE A 49 9.56 -10.06 -9.94
C ILE A 49 8.05 -10.31 -10.00
N TYR A 50 7.25 -9.46 -9.33
CA TYR A 50 5.80 -9.56 -9.26
C TYR A 50 5.07 -8.62 -10.23
N LEU A 51 5.79 -7.85 -11.06
CA LEU A 51 5.16 -6.89 -11.97
C LEU A 51 4.17 -7.55 -12.93
N ASP A 52 4.48 -8.71 -13.48
CA ASP A 52 3.59 -9.42 -14.41
C ASP A 52 2.27 -9.86 -13.76
N GLU A 53 2.26 -10.08 -12.45
CA GLU A 53 1.07 -10.45 -11.70
C GLU A 53 0.28 -9.21 -11.28
N LEU A 54 0.98 -8.17 -10.84
CA LEU A 54 0.41 -6.90 -10.40
C LEU A 54 -0.16 -6.07 -11.58
N THR A 55 0.42 -6.21 -12.78
CA THR A 55 -0.08 -5.53 -13.99
C THR A 55 -1.34 -6.17 -14.56
N LYS A 56 -1.66 -7.42 -14.18
CA LYS A 56 -2.93 -8.07 -14.53
C LYS A 56 -4.12 -7.52 -13.76
N PHE A 57 -3.86 -6.72 -12.73
CA PHE A 57 -4.93 -5.99 -12.07
C PHE A 57 -5.66 -5.07 -13.05
N ASN A 58 -6.99 -5.14 -13.06
CA ASN A 58 -7.80 -4.27 -13.88
C ASN A 58 -7.71 -2.83 -13.35
N GLN A 59 -7.24 -1.90 -14.18
CA GLN A 59 -7.02 -0.51 -13.80
C GLN A 59 -8.31 0.22 -13.38
N SER A 60 -9.49 -0.29 -13.72
CA SER A 60 -10.76 0.27 -13.25
C SER A 60 -10.97 0.12 -11.75
N ASP A 61 -10.38 -0.92 -11.15
CA ASP A 61 -10.71 -1.33 -9.78
C ASP A 61 -9.54 -1.06 -8.80
N ILE A 62 -8.33 -0.89 -9.33
CA ILE A 62 -7.12 -0.63 -8.53
C ILE A 62 -6.13 0.28 -9.27
N CYS A 63 -5.63 1.28 -8.55
CA CYS A 63 -4.52 2.10 -8.99
C CYS A 63 -3.19 1.47 -8.55
N PHE A 64 -2.54 0.72 -9.43
CA PHE A 64 -1.20 0.18 -9.19
C PHE A 64 -0.10 1.12 -9.70
N LYS A 65 0.91 1.39 -8.87
CA LYS A 65 2.12 2.14 -9.26
C LYS A 65 3.35 1.43 -8.73
N HIS A 66 4.29 1.15 -9.63
CA HIS A 66 5.64 0.69 -9.30
C HIS A 66 6.66 1.79 -9.55
N GLN A 67 7.73 1.80 -8.76
CA GLN A 67 8.95 2.54 -9.07
C GLN A 67 10.18 1.90 -8.42
N VAL A 68 11.35 2.16 -9.01
CA VAL A 68 12.63 1.92 -8.35
C VAL A 68 12.95 3.07 -7.41
N GLY A 69 13.36 2.72 -6.19
CA GLY A 69 13.58 3.68 -5.13
C GLY A 69 12.29 4.07 -4.41
N ARG A 70 12.48 4.81 -3.33
CA ARG A 70 11.42 5.16 -2.38
C ARG A 70 10.51 6.25 -2.95
N PHE A 71 9.20 6.14 -2.72
CA PHE A 71 8.25 7.20 -3.03
C PHE A 71 8.59 8.47 -2.25
N SER A 72 8.46 9.63 -2.89
CA SER A 72 8.60 10.93 -2.23
C SER A 72 7.39 11.22 -1.35
N ASP A 73 7.57 12.12 -0.40
CA ASP A 73 6.50 12.62 0.46
C ASP A 73 5.37 13.25 -0.35
N THR A 74 5.70 13.98 -1.43
CA THR A 74 4.72 14.61 -2.32
C THR A 74 3.87 13.56 -3.04
N GLN A 75 4.49 12.50 -3.57
CA GLN A 75 3.76 11.41 -4.22
C GLN A 75 2.77 10.73 -3.25
N ILE A 76 3.14 10.58 -1.97
CA ILE A 76 2.23 10.03 -0.96
C ILE A 76 1.14 11.05 -0.59
N VAL A 77 1.45 12.34 -0.49
CA VAL A 77 0.45 13.39 -0.22
C VAL A 77 -0.65 13.41 -1.29
N ASP A 78 -0.29 13.24 -2.56
CA ASP A 78 -1.23 13.29 -3.67
C ASP A 78 -2.24 12.13 -3.68
N ILE A 79 -1.90 11.00 -3.04
CA ILE A 79 -2.76 9.81 -3.00
C ILE A 79 -3.40 9.57 -1.63
N MET A 80 -2.88 10.17 -0.56
CA MET A 80 -3.30 9.84 0.79
C MET A 80 -4.71 10.35 1.08
N GLN A 81 -5.47 9.58 1.85
CA GLN A 81 -6.80 9.94 2.29
C GLN A 81 -6.89 9.73 3.81
N LYS A 82 -7.40 10.74 4.53
CA LYS A 82 -7.44 10.69 6.01
C LYS A 82 -8.34 9.57 6.55
N ASN A 83 -9.37 9.19 5.80
CA ASN A 83 -10.28 8.08 6.07
C ASN A 83 -9.80 6.74 5.48
N GLY A 84 -8.63 6.70 4.84
CA GLY A 84 -8.09 5.49 4.23
C GLY A 84 -7.55 4.49 5.25
N ILE A 85 -7.62 3.21 4.90
CA ILE A 85 -6.94 2.12 5.60
C ILE A 85 -5.57 1.94 4.93
N TYR A 86 -4.51 1.98 5.73
CA TYR A 86 -3.14 1.87 5.27
C TYR A 86 -2.55 0.53 5.65
N LEU A 87 -1.88 -0.08 4.68
CA LEU A 87 -1.15 -1.32 4.87
C LEU A 87 0.29 -1.14 4.41
N LEU A 88 1.22 -1.11 5.36
CA LEU A 88 2.64 -0.82 5.12
C LEU A 88 3.46 -2.11 5.22
N ALA A 89 4.16 -2.45 4.15
CA ALA A 89 4.83 -3.74 4.03
C ALA A 89 6.27 -3.58 3.58
N GLY A 90 7.25 -4.03 4.36
CA GLY A 90 8.65 -4.04 3.92
C GLY A 90 9.66 -3.72 5.03
N PRO A 91 10.81 -3.14 4.70
CA PRO A 91 11.88 -2.92 5.68
C PRO A 91 11.41 -2.04 6.84
N HIS A 92 11.86 -2.37 8.05
CA HIS A 92 11.47 -1.66 9.28
C HIS A 92 11.63 -0.14 9.19
N ALA A 93 12.72 0.35 8.59
CA ALA A 93 12.95 1.78 8.41
C ALA A 93 11.85 2.45 7.54
N MET A 94 11.36 1.74 6.51
CA MET A 94 10.33 2.24 5.62
C MET A 94 8.95 2.27 6.30
N THR A 95 8.55 1.17 6.94
CA THR A 95 7.25 1.08 7.62
C THR A 95 7.16 2.10 8.76
N LYS A 96 8.23 2.22 9.56
CA LYS A 96 8.34 3.22 10.63
C LYS A 96 8.23 4.64 10.09
N TYR A 97 8.93 4.95 8.99
CA TYR A 97 8.83 6.25 8.35
C TYR A 97 7.38 6.55 7.95
N TRP A 98 6.76 5.66 7.18
CA TRP A 98 5.45 5.94 6.59
C TRP A 98 4.35 6.01 7.65
N ARG A 99 4.43 5.19 8.70
CA ARG A 99 3.53 5.31 9.85
C ARG A 99 3.60 6.70 10.47
N ASN A 100 4.79 7.20 10.78
CA ASN A 100 4.95 8.54 11.37
C ASN A 100 4.49 9.65 10.42
N PHE A 101 4.84 9.53 9.13
CA PHE A 101 4.46 10.47 8.09
C PHE A 101 2.93 10.65 7.99
N LEU A 102 2.20 9.53 7.98
CA LEU A 102 0.73 9.50 7.88
C LEU A 102 0.06 10.02 9.15
N LYS A 103 0.55 9.60 10.33
CA LYS A 103 0.04 10.08 11.63
C LYS A 103 0.17 11.59 11.77
N ASN A 104 1.32 12.14 11.41
CA ASN A 104 1.57 13.58 11.46
C ASN A 104 0.67 14.39 10.51
N ARG A 105 -0.01 13.72 9.57
CA ARG A 105 -0.96 14.32 8.62
C ARG A 105 -2.42 13.98 8.93
N GLY A 106 -2.68 13.39 10.11
CA GLY A 106 -4.03 13.17 10.63
C GLY A 106 -4.68 11.86 10.22
N VAL A 107 -3.92 10.88 9.70
CA VAL A 107 -4.41 9.50 9.60
C VAL A 107 -4.44 8.89 10.99
N ALA A 108 -5.57 8.28 11.37
CA ALA A 108 -5.71 7.62 12.66
C ALA A 108 -4.74 6.43 12.78
N ASP A 109 -4.10 6.27 13.94
CA ASP A 109 -3.17 5.14 14.18
C ASP A 109 -3.88 3.78 14.04
N SER A 110 -5.17 3.73 14.38
CA SER A 110 -6.04 2.55 14.20
C SER A 110 -6.33 2.19 12.74
N SER A 111 -6.01 3.08 11.81
CA SER A 111 -6.15 2.85 10.36
C SER A 111 -4.83 2.46 9.70
N ILE A 112 -3.73 2.32 10.46
CA ILE A 112 -2.40 2.01 9.90
C ILE A 112 -1.96 0.63 10.40
N TYR A 113 -1.99 -0.33 9.50
CA TYR A 113 -1.50 -1.70 9.69
C TYR A 113 -0.13 -1.83 9.04
N PHE A 114 0.77 -2.60 9.64
CA PHE A 114 2.10 -2.79 9.07
C PHE A 114 2.67 -4.16 9.40
N GLU A 115 3.41 -4.70 8.43
CA GLU A 115 4.23 -5.89 8.58
C GLU A 115 5.67 -5.49 8.23
N SER A 116 6.56 -5.60 9.21
CA SER A 116 7.96 -5.22 9.05
C SER A 116 8.83 -6.45 8.98
N PHE A 117 9.75 -6.46 8.02
CA PHE A 117 10.76 -7.51 7.87
C PHE A 117 12.16 -6.89 7.95
N GLU A 118 13.12 -7.67 8.43
CA GLU A 118 14.55 -7.36 8.32
C GLU A 118 15.08 -8.05 7.05
N TRP A 119 15.75 -7.30 6.17
CA TRP A 119 16.39 -7.84 4.96
C TRP A 119 17.66 -7.08 4.62
#